data_AF-A0A6I1VNZ3-F1
#
_entry.id   AF-A0A6I1VNZ3-F1
#
_cell.length_a   1.000
_cell.length_b   1.000
_cell.length_c   1.000
_cell.angle_alpha   90.00
_cell.angle_beta   90.00
_cell.angle_gamma   90.00
#
_symmetry.space_group_name_H-M   'P 1'
#
loop_
_entity.id
_entity.type
_entity.pdbx_description
1 polymer ?
#
loop_
_entity_poly.entity_id
_entity_poly.type
_entity_poly.pdbx_seq_one_letter_code
_entity_poly.pdbx_strand_id
1 'polypeptide(L)'
;MNSTLDVVRAQMQEAEPVLKQLDVELEAINFDPFTPSSVDAAIDRVAAVIDTLLVNFRGNPILSPLADQLKSQYRDAIQHQVDSAQGG
;
A
#
# COMPACT_ATOMS: atom_id res chain seq x y z
N MET A 1 28.66 -10.74 -14.29
CA MET A 1 28.16 -9.72 -13.35
C MET A 1 26.76 -9.37 -13.79
N ASN A 2 25.75 -9.92 -13.12
CA ASN A 2 24.36 -9.55 -13.31
C ASN A 2 24.19 -8.10 -12.84
N SER A 3 24.16 -7.17 -13.80
CA SER A 3 24.00 -5.74 -13.56
C SER A 3 22.81 -5.51 -12.63
N THR A 4 22.98 -4.69 -11.60
CA THR A 4 21.94 -4.30 -10.63
C THR A 4 20.61 -3.93 -11.30
N LEU A 5 20.66 -3.36 -12.51
CA LEU A 5 19.50 -3.04 -13.34
C LEU A 5 18.65 -4.25 -13.76
N ASP A 6 19.26 -5.40 -14.04
CA ASP A 6 18.56 -6.60 -14.48
C ASP A 6 17.77 -7.23 -13.32
N VAL A 7 18.40 -7.25 -12.13
CA VAL A 7 17.78 -7.68 -10.88
C VAL A 7 16.62 -6.75 -10.49
N VAL A 8 16.79 -5.43 -10.65
CA VAL A 8 15.71 -4.46 -10.40
C VAL A 8 14.56 -4.65 -11.38
N ARG A 9 14.84 -4.87 -12.67
CA ARG A 9 13.79 -5.15 -13.66
C ARG A 9 13.00 -6.41 -13.33
N ALA A 10 13.69 -7.51 -13.01
CA ALA A 10 13.04 -8.76 -12.63
C ALA A 10 12.12 -8.55 -11.42
N GLN A 11 12.62 -7.90 -10.36
CA GLN A 11 11.80 -7.60 -9.19
C GLN A 11 10.59 -6.71 -9.50
N MET A 12 10.74 -5.71 -10.38
CA MET A 12 9.61 -4.87 -10.79
C MET A 12 8.58 -5.64 -11.61
N GLN A 13 9.00 -6.54 -12.50
CA GLN A 13 8.09 -7.40 -13.25
C GLN A 13 7.34 -8.37 -12.33
N GLU A 14 7.99 -8.88 -11.29
CA GLU A 14 7.35 -9.73 -10.28
C GLU A 14 6.40 -8.94 -9.36
N ALA A 15 6.74 -7.68 -9.06
CA ALA A 15 5.90 -6.80 -8.25
C ALA A 15 4.70 -6.23 -9.03
N GLU A 16 4.78 -6.09 -10.35
CA GLU A 16 3.70 -5.51 -11.15
C GLU A 16 2.31 -6.14 -10.94
N PRO A 17 2.14 -7.49 -11.02
CA PRO A 17 0.84 -8.11 -10.74
C PRO A 17 0.40 -7.94 -9.28
N VAL A 18 1.36 -7.90 -8.36
CA VAL A 18 1.12 -7.73 -6.93
C VAL A 18 0.62 -6.32 -6.63
N LEU A 19 1.22 -5.31 -7.28
CA LEU A 19 0.79 -3.91 -7.19
C LEU A 19 -0.59 -3.69 -7.83
N LYS A 20 -0.89 -4.35 -8.96
CA LYS A 20 -2.24 -4.32 -9.54
C LYS A 20 -3.27 -4.94 -8.61
N GLN A 21 -2.95 -6.07 -7.99
CA GLN A 21 -3.84 -6.70 -7.03
C GLN A 21 -4.01 -5.83 -5.78
N LEU A 22 -2.92 -5.21 -5.30
CA LEU A 22 -2.97 -4.25 -4.23
C LEU A 22 -3.94 -3.12 -4.57
N ASP A 23 -3.81 -2.48 -5.73
CA ASP A 23 -4.67 -1.39 -6.17
C ASP A 23 -6.16 -1.77 -6.14
N VAL A 24 -6.51 -2.95 -6.67
CA VAL A 24 -7.88 -3.48 -6.65
C VAL A 24 -8.38 -3.74 -5.22
N GLU A 25 -7.56 -4.36 -4.37
CA GLU A 25 -7.92 -4.64 -2.97
C GLU A 25 -8.12 -3.35 -2.19
N LEU A 26 -7.26 -2.35 -2.42
CA LEU A 26 -7.33 -1.05 -1.75
C LEU A 26 -8.54 -0.23 -2.24
N GLU A 27 -8.87 -0.27 -3.53
CA GLU A 27 -10.08 0.35 -4.08
C GLU A 27 -11.36 -0.28 -3.52
N ALA A 28 -11.32 -1.59 -3.19
CA ALA A 28 -12.41 -2.29 -2.52
C ALA A 28 -12.55 -1.94 -1.02
N ILE A 29 -11.54 -1.31 -0.41
CA ILE A 29 -11.62 -0.84 0.99
C ILE A 29 -12.46 0.42 1.01
N ASN A 30 -13.74 0.25 1.33
CA ASN A 30 -14.63 1.36 1.62
C ASN A 30 -14.61 1.69 3.11
N PHE A 31 -14.48 2.98 3.44
CA PHE A 31 -14.50 3.45 4.82
C PHE A 31 -15.39 4.67 4.97
N ASP A 32 -15.86 4.89 6.18
CA ASP A 32 -16.71 6.02 6.51
C ASP A 32 -15.88 7.13 7.19
N PRO A 33 -15.68 8.29 6.55
CA PRO A 33 -14.82 9.33 7.08
C PRO A 33 -15.39 10.02 8.33
N PHE A 34 -16.66 9.85 8.65
CA PHE A 34 -17.27 10.38 9.87
C PHE A 34 -17.16 9.43 11.06
N THR A 35 -16.76 8.18 10.80
CA THR A 35 -16.67 7.14 11.82
C THR A 35 -15.19 6.81 12.10
N PRO A 36 -14.62 7.24 13.25
CA PRO A 36 -13.21 7.00 13.55
C PRO A 36 -12.84 5.51 13.56
N SER A 37 -13.75 4.64 14.00
CA SER A 37 -13.53 3.18 13.96
C SER A 37 -13.44 2.62 12.54
N SER A 38 -14.17 3.20 11.57
CA SER A 38 -14.09 2.79 10.16
C SER A 38 -12.78 3.25 9.52
N VAL A 39 -12.33 4.47 9.86
CA VAL A 39 -11.05 5.02 9.40
C VAL A 39 -9.89 4.15 9.89
N ASP A 40 -9.87 3.80 11.17
CA ASP A 40 -8.81 2.96 11.76
C ASP A 40 -8.82 1.56 11.13
N ALA A 41 -10.01 0.96 10.96
CA ALA A 41 -10.16 -0.33 10.29
C ALA A 41 -9.67 -0.31 8.83
N ALA A 42 -9.86 0.81 8.13
CA ALA A 42 -9.35 0.99 6.78
C ALA A 42 -7.82 1.03 6.77
N ILE A 43 -7.21 1.84 7.64
CA ILE A 43 -5.74 1.95 7.74
C ILE A 43 -5.12 0.59 8.08
N ASP A 44 -5.71 -0.16 9.02
CA ASP A 44 -5.24 -1.49 9.40
C ASP A 44 -5.39 -2.48 8.23
N ARG A 45 -6.53 -2.46 7.53
CA ARG A 45 -6.77 -3.25 6.31
C ARG A 45 -5.72 -2.98 5.25
N VAL A 46 -5.48 -1.71 4.92
CA VAL A 46 -4.45 -1.31 3.97
C VAL A 46 -3.09 -1.88 4.37
N ALA A 47 -2.69 -1.69 5.64
CA ALA A 47 -1.41 -2.16 6.14
C ALA A 47 -1.28 -3.69 6.05
N ALA A 48 -2.34 -4.42 6.38
CA ALA A 48 -2.39 -5.88 6.31
C ALA A 48 -2.33 -6.40 4.87
N VAL A 49 -3.06 -5.78 3.93
CA VAL A 49 -3.02 -6.14 2.51
C VAL A 49 -1.62 -5.90 1.95
N ILE A 50 -1.02 -4.74 2.22
CA ILE A 50 0.35 -4.42 1.80
C ILE A 50 1.34 -5.42 2.41
N ASP A 51 1.27 -5.71 3.70
CA ASP A 51 2.19 -6.67 4.34
C ASP A 51 2.04 -8.07 3.76
N THR A 52 0.81 -8.51 3.46
CA THR A 52 0.51 -9.82 2.88
C THR A 52 1.04 -9.94 1.46
N LEU A 53 0.79 -8.93 0.62
CA LEU A 53 1.21 -8.92 -0.79
C LEU A 53 2.73 -8.74 -0.93
N LEU A 54 3.33 -7.92 -0.07
CA LEU A 54 4.76 -7.64 -0.08
C LEU A 54 5.56 -8.56 0.85
N VAL A 55 4.94 -9.56 1.50
CA VAL A 55 5.64 -10.52 2.39
C VAL A 55 6.74 -11.26 1.64
N ASN A 56 6.47 -11.65 0.38
CA ASN A 56 7.44 -12.31 -0.50
C ASN A 56 8.58 -11.38 -0.92
N PHE A 57 8.39 -10.06 -0.80
CA PHE A 57 9.36 -9.05 -1.18
C PHE A 57 9.98 -8.36 0.04
N ARG A 58 9.73 -8.84 1.26
CA ARG A 58 10.27 -8.26 2.50
C ARG A 58 11.80 -8.26 2.55
N GLY A 59 12.41 -9.26 1.91
CA GLY A 59 13.86 -9.37 1.74
C GLY A 59 14.43 -8.55 0.58
N ASN A 60 13.60 -7.89 -0.23
CA ASN A 60 14.07 -7.13 -1.38
C ASN A 60 14.43 -5.69 -0.97
N PRO A 61 15.68 -5.25 -1.22
CA PRO A 61 16.17 -3.94 -0.76
C PRO A 61 15.47 -2.75 -1.44
N ILE A 62 14.75 -2.97 -2.54
CA ILE A 62 14.00 -1.92 -3.27
C ILE A 62 12.51 -1.94 -2.89
N LEU A 63 11.90 -3.13 -2.84
CA LEU A 63 10.46 -3.26 -2.61
C LEU A 63 10.08 -3.18 -1.13
N SER A 64 10.99 -3.55 -0.22
CA SER A 64 10.80 -3.41 1.22
C SER A 64 10.57 -1.94 1.64
N PRO A 65 11.41 -0.95 1.25
CA PRO A 65 11.12 0.45 1.54
C PRO A 65 9.91 1.00 0.75
N LEU A 66 9.61 0.45 -0.43
CA LEU A 66 8.41 0.82 -1.18
C LEU A 66 7.13 0.43 -0.43
N ALA A 67 7.10 -0.74 0.21
CA ALA A 67 5.98 -1.19 1.03
C ALA A 67 5.64 -0.19 2.14
N ASP A 68 6.68 0.27 2.85
CA ASP A 68 6.54 1.21 3.96
C ASP A 68 6.05 2.58 3.47
N GLN A 69 6.60 3.05 2.34
CA GLN A 69 6.14 4.26 1.66
C GLN A 69 4.66 4.18 1.26
N LEU A 70 4.21 3.06 0.70
CA LEU A 70 2.82 2.86 0.29
C LEU A 70 1.87 2.92 1.49
N LYS A 71 2.21 2.24 2.61
CA LYS A 71 1.43 2.28 3.86
C LYS A 71 1.28 3.73 4.35
N SER A 72 2.38 4.48 4.36
CA SER A 72 2.37 5.87 4.81
C SER A 72 1.53 6.76 3.89
N GLN A 73 1.68 6.63 2.57
CA GLN A 73 0.91 7.42 1.61
C GLN A 73 -0.59 7.14 1.68
N TYR A 74 -1.00 5.87 1.78
CA TYR A 74 -2.41 5.55 1.91
C TYR A 74 -3.01 6.06 3.22
N ARG A 75 -2.28 5.92 4.34
CA ARG A 75 -2.70 6.47 5.62
C ARG A 75 -2.94 7.98 5.52
N ASP A 76 -2.01 8.71 4.90
CA ASP A 76 -2.13 10.15 4.70
C ASP A 76 -3.33 10.49 3.80
N ALA A 77 -3.53 9.75 2.71
CA ALA A 77 -4.68 9.91 1.82
C ALA A 77 -6.02 9.67 2.52
N ILE A 78 -6.11 8.63 3.37
CA ILE A 78 -7.29 8.36 4.20
C ILE A 78 -7.52 9.54 5.15
N GLN A 79 -6.47 10.00 5.85
CA GLN A 79 -6.57 11.11 6.79
C GLN A 79 -7.02 12.41 6.11
N HIS A 80 -6.51 12.67 4.90
CA HIS A 80 -6.88 13.83 4.10
C HIS A 80 -8.33 13.75 3.61
N GLN A 81 -8.82 12.57 3.21
CA GLN A 81 -10.25 12.38 2.90
C GLN A 81 -11.13 12.64 4.12
N VAL A 82 -10.72 12.16 5.30
CA VAL A 82 -11.44 12.40 6.57
C VAL A 82 -11.51 13.89 6.88
N ASP A 83 -10.37 14.59 6.82
CA ASP A 83 -10.29 16.03 7.06
C ASP A 83 -11.17 16.81 6.05
N SER A 84 -11.09 16.47 4.78
CA SER A 84 -11.88 17.09 3.70
C SER A 84 -13.38 16.86 3.87
N ALA A 85 -13.80 15.68 4.33
CA ALA A 85 -15.21 15.33 4.54
C ALA A 85 -15.80 15.96 5.81
N GLN A 86 -14.99 16.15 6.85
CA GLN A 86 -15.42 16.73 8.13
C GLN A 86 -15.27 18.26 8.20
N GLY A 87 -14.43 18.85 7.37
CA GLY A 87 -14.10 20.28 7.33
C GLY A 87 -14.86 21.12 6.29
N GLY A 88 -15.92 20.58 5.69
CA GLY A 88 -16.78 21.26 4.71
C GLY A 88 -18.00 21.96 5.31
#